data_AF-A0AAP0WTM4-F1
#
_entry.id   AF-A0AAP0WTM4-F1
#
_cell.length_a   1.000
_cell.length_b   1.000
_cell.length_c   1.000
_cell.angle_alpha   90.00
_cell.angle_beta   90.00
_cell.angle_gamma   90.00
#
_symmetry.space_group_name_H-M   'P 1'
#
loop_
_entity.id
_entity.type
_entity.pdbx_description
1 polymer ?
#
loop_
_entity_poly.entity_id
_entity_poly.type
_entity_poly.pdbx_seq_one_letter_code
_entity_poly.pdbx_strand_id
1 'polypeptide(L)'
;MKKTISSVPYPSYILFLVITTLILQQTTLGDPRSHTVNITCGNQLEHNSTLYVPNFVASMENISNQMRTSGFGEAVTGSGPDTNYGLAQCYGDLSLLDCVLCYAEARTILPQCFPYNGGRIFLDGCFMRAENYSFFEEYTGAGDRAVCGNATRKSSAFQVSARQAVVQSVSTALNNNGYARAEVAVSGTANQSAYVLANCWRTLNTSACKACLENASTSILGCLPWSEGRALNTGCFMRYSDIDFLNKPPGSGRFKRDHNSDCSFSCQFCHCFGRWGDYWSLHLEAQNNRKEKKRFK
;
A
#
# COMPACT_ATOMS: atom_id res chain seq x y z
N MET A 1 -3.36 11.88 74.42
CA MET A 1 -3.52 11.04 73.22
C MET A 1 -3.36 11.92 71.98
N LYS A 2 -2.16 11.97 71.39
CA LYS A 2 -1.93 12.66 70.11
C LYS A 2 -2.10 11.63 68.99
N LYS A 3 -3.15 11.77 68.17
CA LYS A 3 -3.30 11.01 66.93
C LYS A 3 -2.32 11.56 65.91
N THR A 4 -1.31 10.79 65.56
CA THR A 4 -0.42 11.04 64.43
C THR A 4 -1.19 10.71 63.15
N ILE A 5 -1.53 11.73 62.37
CA ILE A 5 -2.03 11.59 61.00
C ILE A 5 -0.79 11.39 60.13
N SER A 6 -0.58 10.17 59.66
CA SER A 6 0.48 9.86 58.69
C SER A 6 0.12 10.47 57.33
N SER A 7 0.90 11.46 56.91
CA SER A 7 0.83 12.02 55.56
C SER A 7 1.32 10.97 54.55
N VAL A 8 0.41 10.51 53.69
CA VAL A 8 0.76 9.60 52.59
C VAL A 8 1.54 10.39 51.53
N PRO A 9 2.71 9.91 51.06
CA PRO A 9 3.56 10.68 50.15
C PRO A 9 2.94 10.78 48.75
N TYR A 10 2.49 11.99 48.41
CA TYR A 10 2.06 12.44 47.08
C TYR A 10 2.90 11.99 45.86
N PRO A 11 4.26 11.93 45.90
CA PRO A 11 5.04 11.54 44.72
C PRO A 11 4.85 10.08 44.28
N SER A 12 4.43 9.20 45.20
CA SER A 12 4.21 7.77 44.89
C SER A 12 2.98 7.56 43.99
N TYR A 13 1.93 8.38 44.19
CA TYR A 13 0.71 8.32 43.38
C TYR A 13 0.92 8.81 41.95
N ILE A 14 1.71 9.88 41.75
CA ILE A 14 2.03 10.41 40.42
C ILE A 14 2.87 9.39 39.64
N LEU A 15 3.85 8.76 40.30
CA LEU A 15 4.66 7.72 39.68
C LEU A 15 3.81 6.51 39.28
N PHE A 16 2.87 6.10 40.14
CA PHE A 16 1.94 5.01 39.83
C PHE A 16 1.02 5.37 38.65
N LEU A 17 0.50 6.60 38.60
CA LEU A 17 -0.30 7.09 37.48
C LEU A 17 0.49 7.11 36.16
N VAL A 18 1.73 7.60 36.17
CA VAL A 18 2.63 7.60 35.00
C VAL A 18 2.97 6.18 34.54
N ILE A 19 3.20 5.26 35.48
CA ILE A 19 3.43 3.85 35.15
C ILE A 19 2.16 3.22 34.57
N THR A 20 0.98 3.51 35.13
CA THR A 20 -0.28 3.00 34.58
C THR A 20 -0.59 3.57 33.19
N THR A 21 -0.30 4.85 32.92
CA THR A 21 -0.48 5.44 31.58
C THR A 21 0.52 4.89 30.56
N LEU A 22 1.75 4.57 30.98
CA LEU A 22 2.72 3.86 30.14
C LEU A 22 2.30 2.42 29.83
N ILE A 23 1.66 1.72 30.77
CA ILE A 23 1.13 0.35 30.58
C ILE A 23 -0.15 0.36 29.71
N LEU A 24 -0.91 1.46 29.71
CA LEU A 24 -2.09 1.69 28.86
C LEU A 24 -1.76 2.08 27.41
N GLN A 25 -0.49 2.27 27.06
CA GLN A 25 -0.06 2.30 25.67
C GLN A 25 -0.12 0.87 25.11
N GLN A 26 -1.33 0.40 24.83
CA GLN A 26 -1.49 -0.67 23.86
C GLN A 26 -0.79 -0.18 22.60
N THR A 27 0.31 -0.83 22.22
CA THR A 27 0.87 -0.68 20.89
C THR A 27 -0.21 -1.15 19.93
N THR A 28 -1.01 -0.21 19.42
CA THR A 28 -1.85 -0.47 18.28
C THR A 28 -0.89 -0.76 17.14
N LEU A 29 -0.68 -2.05 16.86
CA LEU A 29 -0.03 -2.48 15.64
C LEU A 29 -1.00 -2.18 14.51
N GLY A 30 -1.05 -0.92 14.08
CA GLY A 30 -1.67 -0.58 12.81
C GLY A 30 -0.86 -1.25 11.71
N ASP A 31 -1.54 -1.89 10.76
CA ASP A 31 -0.92 -2.34 9.50
C ASP A 31 -1.09 -1.22 8.47
N PRO A 32 -0.09 -0.32 8.31
CA PRO A 32 -0.27 0.85 7.46
C PRO A 32 -0.40 0.41 6.01
N ARG A 33 -1.50 0.82 5.36
CA ARG A 33 -1.74 0.53 3.94
C ARG A 33 -0.73 1.22 3.00
N SER A 34 0.11 2.11 3.52
CA SER A 34 1.25 2.74 2.82
C SER A 34 2.56 1.96 2.98
N HIS A 35 2.58 0.82 3.68
CA HIS A 35 3.78 0.00 3.84
C HIS A 35 4.30 -0.47 2.47
N THR A 36 5.60 -0.27 2.23
CA THR A 36 6.26 -0.69 0.99
C THR A 36 6.53 -2.18 1.03
N VAL A 37 5.90 -2.90 0.09
CA VAL A 37 6.13 -4.33 -0.07
C VAL A 37 7.34 -4.58 -0.96
N ASN A 38 7.40 -3.91 -2.12
CA ASN A 38 8.49 -4.09 -3.07
C ASN A 38 8.56 -2.94 -4.05
N ILE A 39 9.78 -2.53 -4.39
CA ILE A 39 10.09 -1.61 -5.49
C ILE A 39 10.96 -2.36 -6.49
N THR A 40 10.72 -2.17 -7.77
CA THR A 40 11.57 -2.73 -8.83
C THR A 40 11.76 -1.66 -9.90
N CYS A 41 13.01 -1.30 -10.14
CA CYS A 41 13.38 -0.33 -11.15
C CYS A 41 13.66 -1.02 -12.49
N GLY A 42 13.56 -0.27 -13.57
CA GLY A 42 13.99 -0.71 -14.90
C GLY A 42 15.48 -1.07 -14.91
N ASN A 43 15.89 -1.76 -15.96
CA ASN A 43 17.29 -2.15 -16.18
C ASN A 43 18.01 -1.24 -17.20
N GLN A 44 17.26 -0.36 -17.87
CA GLN A 44 17.76 0.57 -18.87
C GLN A 44 17.76 1.99 -18.34
N LEU A 45 18.80 2.75 -18.68
CA LEU A 45 18.88 4.16 -18.33
C LEU A 45 17.86 4.96 -19.14
N GLU A 46 17.37 6.07 -18.57
CA GLU A 46 16.61 7.05 -19.36
C GLU A 46 17.45 7.62 -20.51
N HIS A 47 16.77 8.02 -21.60
CA HIS A 47 17.43 8.60 -22.77
C HIS A 47 17.93 10.02 -22.49
N ASN A 48 17.04 10.90 -22.03
CA ASN A 48 17.40 12.27 -21.66
C ASN A 48 16.68 12.69 -20.37
N SER A 49 17.42 12.75 -19.26
CA SER A 49 16.85 13.08 -17.94
C SER A 49 16.16 14.45 -17.91
N THR A 50 16.62 15.42 -18.71
CA THR A 50 16.03 16.77 -18.75
C THR A 50 14.65 16.78 -19.43
N LEU A 51 14.33 15.75 -20.23
CA LEU A 51 13.00 15.57 -20.83
C LEU A 51 12.17 14.53 -20.06
N TYR A 52 12.79 13.38 -19.72
CA TYR A 52 12.10 12.26 -19.09
C TYR A 52 11.58 12.59 -17.68
N VAL A 53 12.38 13.28 -16.85
CA VAL A 53 11.96 13.60 -15.47
C VAL A 53 10.74 14.55 -15.45
N PRO A 54 10.70 15.67 -16.21
CA PRO A 54 9.49 16.48 -16.30
C PRO A 54 8.27 15.72 -16.83
N ASN A 55 8.44 14.84 -17.83
CA ASN A 55 7.34 14.02 -18.36
C ASN A 55 6.79 13.04 -17.33
N PHE A 56 7.66 12.43 -16.52
CA PHE A 56 7.25 11.61 -15.38
C PHE A 56 6.45 12.43 -14.36
N VAL A 57 6.94 13.61 -13.97
CA VAL A 57 6.27 14.48 -12.99
C VAL A 57 4.87 14.88 -13.45
N ALA A 58 4.75 15.34 -14.70
CA ALA A 58 3.47 15.71 -15.30
C ALA A 58 2.49 14.52 -15.36
N SER A 59 2.97 13.32 -15.66
CA SER A 59 2.15 12.10 -15.66
C SER A 59 1.65 11.78 -14.25
N MET A 60 2.51 11.87 -13.22
CA MET A 60 2.12 11.64 -11.84
C MET A 60 1.15 12.71 -11.30
N GLU A 61 1.23 13.94 -11.77
CA GLU A 61 0.25 15.00 -11.45
C GLU A 61 -1.12 14.72 -12.07
N ASN A 62 -1.16 14.32 -13.35
CA ASN A 62 -2.41 13.94 -14.01
C ASN A 62 -3.08 12.74 -13.30
N ILE A 63 -2.31 11.69 -13.03
CA ILE A 63 -2.78 10.53 -12.26
C ILE A 63 -3.30 10.99 -10.88
N SER A 64 -2.62 11.92 -10.21
CA SER A 64 -3.07 12.45 -8.91
C SER A 64 -4.49 13.03 -8.93
N ASN A 65 -4.91 13.64 -10.03
CA ASN A 65 -6.25 14.19 -10.16
C ASN A 65 -7.29 13.07 -10.33
N GLN A 66 -6.97 12.02 -11.08
CA GLN A 66 -7.84 10.86 -11.29
C GLN A 66 -7.97 9.98 -10.04
N MET A 67 -6.91 9.87 -9.23
CA MET A 67 -6.92 9.14 -7.96
C MET A 67 -7.93 9.73 -6.97
N ARG A 68 -8.13 11.05 -6.97
CA ARG A 68 -9.08 11.74 -6.07
C ARG A 68 -10.54 11.38 -6.33
N THR A 69 -10.87 10.95 -7.55
CA THR A 69 -12.25 10.65 -7.95
C THR A 69 -12.53 9.16 -8.03
N SER A 70 -11.55 8.37 -8.47
CA SER A 70 -11.79 6.96 -8.82
C SER A 70 -10.83 5.96 -8.16
N GLY A 71 -9.82 6.44 -7.44
CA GLY A 71 -8.75 5.59 -6.88
C GLY A 71 -7.92 4.84 -7.94
N PHE A 72 -7.97 5.33 -9.17
CA PHE A 72 -7.28 4.79 -10.34
C PHE A 72 -6.87 5.95 -11.25
N GLY A 73 -5.76 5.81 -11.97
CA GLY A 73 -5.40 6.77 -13.00
C GLY A 73 -4.32 6.26 -13.94
N GLU A 74 -4.40 6.76 -15.17
CA GLU A 74 -3.42 6.54 -16.24
C GLU A 74 -2.99 7.88 -16.82
N ALA A 75 -1.74 7.99 -17.25
CA ALA A 75 -1.26 9.15 -17.97
C ALA A 75 -0.17 8.77 -18.97
N VAL A 76 -0.11 9.52 -20.06
CA VAL A 76 0.98 9.47 -21.05
C VAL A 76 1.44 10.89 -21.30
N THR A 77 2.72 11.16 -21.09
CA THR A 77 3.31 12.49 -21.32
C THR A 77 4.63 12.39 -22.06
N GLY A 78 4.90 13.32 -22.97
CA GLY A 78 6.14 13.37 -23.75
C GLY A 78 6.05 12.63 -25.08
N SER A 79 7.19 12.54 -25.77
CA SER A 79 7.29 11.91 -27.10
C SER A 79 8.58 11.12 -27.27
N GLY A 80 8.54 10.13 -28.15
CA GLY A 80 9.69 9.31 -28.50
C GLY A 80 10.26 8.53 -27.30
N PRO A 81 11.59 8.41 -27.16
CA PRO A 81 12.22 7.61 -26.10
C PRO A 81 12.05 8.22 -24.68
N ASP A 82 11.60 9.48 -24.61
CA ASP A 82 11.38 10.22 -23.36
C ASP A 82 9.89 10.30 -22.98
N THR A 83 9.00 9.60 -23.70
CA THR A 83 7.60 9.43 -23.28
C THR A 83 7.55 8.68 -21.95
N ASN A 84 6.70 9.12 -21.03
CA ASN A 84 6.38 8.42 -19.81
C ASN A 84 4.95 7.88 -19.89
N TYR A 85 4.80 6.58 -19.67
CA TYR A 85 3.53 5.89 -19.46
C TYR A 85 3.41 5.62 -17.97
N GLY A 86 2.33 6.06 -17.34
CA GLY A 86 2.10 5.91 -15.91
C GLY A 86 0.75 5.28 -15.60
N LEU A 87 0.72 4.41 -14.59
CA LEU A 87 -0.47 3.77 -14.03
C LEU A 87 -0.38 3.83 -12.51
N ALA A 88 -1.48 4.18 -11.83
CA ALA A 88 -1.64 3.94 -10.41
C ALA A 88 -3.03 3.42 -10.08
N GLN A 89 -3.12 2.54 -9.09
CA GLN A 89 -4.38 1.96 -8.65
C GLN A 89 -4.33 1.63 -7.16
N CYS A 90 -5.34 2.07 -6.42
CA CYS A 90 -5.59 1.60 -5.06
C CYS A 90 -6.35 0.28 -5.08
N TYR A 91 -6.14 -0.53 -4.04
CA TYR A 91 -6.93 -1.73 -3.84
C TYR A 91 -8.36 -1.37 -3.45
N GLY A 92 -9.32 -2.18 -3.88
CA GLY A 92 -10.75 -1.83 -3.81
C GLY A 92 -11.35 -1.69 -2.41
N ASP A 93 -10.59 -1.98 -1.35
CA ASP A 93 -11.00 -1.76 0.04
C ASP A 93 -10.65 -0.36 0.58
N LEU A 94 -9.79 0.41 -0.09
CA LEU A 94 -9.37 1.73 0.40
C LEU A 94 -10.47 2.79 0.20
N SER A 95 -10.62 3.66 1.20
CA SER A 95 -11.36 4.91 1.03
C SER A 95 -10.64 5.83 0.05
N LEU A 96 -11.33 6.80 -0.57
CA LEU A 96 -10.67 7.77 -1.45
C LEU A 96 -9.59 8.58 -0.72
N LEU A 97 -9.76 8.86 0.57
CA LEU A 97 -8.75 9.55 1.37
C LEU A 97 -7.49 8.69 1.53
N ASP A 98 -7.65 7.45 2.01
CA ASP A 98 -6.53 6.52 2.19
C ASP A 98 -5.84 6.21 0.87
N CYS A 99 -6.62 6.16 -0.21
CA CYS A 99 -6.11 5.97 -1.55
C CYS A 99 -5.19 7.10 -2.01
N VAL A 100 -5.61 8.36 -1.82
CA VAL A 100 -4.78 9.53 -2.14
C VAL A 100 -3.50 9.56 -1.29
N LEU A 101 -3.58 9.17 -0.02
CA LEU A 101 -2.42 9.07 0.86
C LEU A 101 -1.45 7.97 0.41
N CYS A 102 -1.96 6.78 0.08
CA CYS A 102 -1.14 5.68 -0.44
C CYS A 102 -0.44 6.08 -1.74
N TYR A 103 -1.17 6.72 -2.66
CA TYR A 103 -0.60 7.21 -3.91
C TYR A 103 0.46 8.30 -3.69
N ALA A 104 0.23 9.23 -2.75
CA ALA A 104 1.22 10.24 -2.38
C ALA A 104 2.52 9.60 -1.89
N GLU A 105 2.43 8.58 -1.04
CA GLU A 105 3.61 7.82 -0.58
C GLU A 105 4.31 7.11 -1.75
N ALA A 106 3.55 6.45 -2.62
CA ALA A 106 4.13 5.77 -3.77
C ALA A 106 4.91 6.76 -4.65
N ARG A 107 4.39 7.98 -4.86
CA ARG A 107 5.03 9.07 -5.62
C ARG A 107 6.31 9.60 -5.01
N THR A 108 6.50 9.53 -3.70
CA THR A 108 7.76 9.95 -3.06
C THR A 108 8.85 8.89 -3.18
N ILE A 109 8.45 7.62 -3.30
CA ILE A 109 9.37 6.48 -3.31
C ILE A 109 9.81 6.07 -4.72
N LEU A 110 8.89 5.95 -5.68
CA LEU A 110 9.21 5.53 -7.05
C LEU A 110 10.35 6.33 -7.74
N PRO A 111 10.52 7.64 -7.49
CA PRO A 111 11.65 8.41 -8.01
C PRO A 111 13.04 7.92 -7.61
N GLN A 112 13.16 7.05 -6.61
CA GLN A 112 14.41 6.36 -6.29
C GLN A 112 14.91 5.48 -7.45
N CYS A 113 14.06 5.18 -8.43
CA CYS A 113 14.45 4.47 -9.64
C CYS A 113 15.20 5.32 -10.68
N PHE A 114 15.29 6.64 -10.56
CA PHE A 114 16.18 7.39 -11.45
C PHE A 114 17.66 7.01 -11.20
N PRO A 115 18.49 6.82 -12.25
CA PRO A 115 18.29 7.24 -13.64
C PRO A 115 17.79 6.14 -14.60
N TYR A 116 16.97 5.20 -14.12
CA TYR A 116 16.36 4.18 -14.97
C TYR A 116 15.06 4.69 -15.61
N ASN A 117 14.78 4.21 -16.83
CA ASN A 117 13.65 4.60 -17.66
C ASN A 117 12.29 4.05 -17.20
N GLY A 118 12.18 3.58 -15.95
CA GLY A 118 10.97 3.01 -15.44
C GLY A 118 11.13 2.37 -14.07
N GLY A 119 10.00 1.95 -13.53
CA GLY A 119 9.91 1.23 -12.28
C GLY A 119 8.47 0.99 -11.86
N ARG A 120 8.30 0.08 -10.90
CA ARG A 120 7.02 -0.20 -10.26
C ARG A 120 7.18 -0.35 -8.75
N ILE A 121 6.15 0.00 -8.02
CA ILE A 121 6.06 -0.12 -6.58
C ILE A 121 4.74 -0.77 -6.18
N PHE A 122 4.84 -1.76 -5.29
CA PHE A 122 3.71 -2.35 -4.59
C PHE A 122 3.75 -1.88 -3.15
N LEU A 123 2.72 -1.13 -2.76
CA LEU A 123 2.39 -0.87 -1.36
C LEU A 123 1.29 -1.83 -0.92
N ASP A 124 1.09 -1.95 0.39
CA ASP A 124 0.05 -2.81 0.93
C ASP A 124 -1.38 -2.36 0.56
N GLY A 125 -1.57 -1.09 0.17
CA GLY A 125 -2.86 -0.52 -0.24
C GLY A 125 -2.96 -0.04 -1.69
N CYS A 126 -1.85 0.10 -2.42
CA CYS A 126 -1.87 0.59 -3.80
C CYS A 126 -0.65 0.16 -4.60
N PHE A 127 -0.78 0.28 -5.92
CA PHE A 127 0.24 -0.01 -6.90
C PHE A 127 0.50 1.21 -7.77
N MET A 128 1.75 1.41 -8.19
CA MET A 128 2.10 2.39 -9.20
C MET A 128 3.22 1.86 -10.08
N ARG A 129 3.12 2.10 -11.39
CA ARG A 129 4.12 1.75 -12.38
C ARG A 129 4.30 2.89 -13.37
N ALA A 130 5.54 3.16 -13.73
CA ALA A 130 5.90 4.09 -14.79
C ALA A 130 6.97 3.46 -15.67
N GLU A 131 6.84 3.57 -16.98
CA GLU A 131 7.83 3.05 -17.95
C GLU A 131 7.89 3.99 -19.16
N ASN A 132 8.87 3.79 -20.04
CA ASN A 132 8.98 4.52 -21.30
C ASN A 132 8.33 3.82 -22.51
N TYR A 133 7.50 2.79 -22.26
CA TYR A 133 6.73 2.07 -23.27
C TYR A 133 5.32 1.76 -22.75
N SER A 134 4.40 1.46 -23.66
CA SER A 134 3.02 1.13 -23.30
C SER A 134 2.93 -0.28 -22.71
N PHE A 135 2.77 -0.37 -21.38
CA PHE A 135 2.67 -1.63 -20.63
C PHE A 135 1.25 -1.97 -20.17
N PHE A 136 0.25 -1.14 -20.48
CA PHE A 136 -1.08 -1.21 -19.85
C PHE A 136 -1.77 -2.57 -20.00
N GLU A 137 -1.48 -3.32 -21.06
CA GLU A 137 -2.08 -4.63 -21.33
C GLU A 137 -1.24 -5.82 -20.80
N GLU A 138 -0.08 -5.56 -20.19
CA GLU A 138 0.78 -6.61 -19.64
C GLU A 138 0.18 -7.20 -18.35
N TYR A 139 -0.07 -8.52 -18.34
CA TYR A 139 -0.61 -9.21 -17.19
C TYR A 139 0.35 -10.23 -16.55
N THR A 140 1.44 -10.58 -17.25
CA THR A 140 2.52 -11.46 -16.77
C THR A 140 3.87 -10.85 -17.05
N GLY A 141 4.84 -11.08 -16.16
CA GLY A 141 6.22 -10.64 -16.38
C GLY A 141 7.24 -11.44 -15.57
N ALA A 142 8.52 -11.31 -15.91
CA ALA A 142 9.61 -12.06 -15.27
C ALA A 142 9.80 -11.73 -13.77
N GLY A 143 9.25 -10.60 -13.31
CA GLY A 143 9.27 -10.19 -11.91
C GLY A 143 8.15 -10.76 -11.05
N ASP A 144 7.21 -11.51 -11.64
CA ASP A 144 6.05 -12.07 -10.94
C ASP A 144 6.50 -13.08 -9.89
N ARG A 145 6.15 -12.83 -8.63
CA ARG A 145 6.57 -13.67 -7.52
C ARG A 145 5.68 -13.56 -6.29
N ALA A 146 5.71 -14.59 -5.47
CA ALA A 146 5.20 -14.52 -4.10
C ALA A 146 6.29 -14.02 -3.13
N VAL A 147 5.87 -13.21 -2.16
CA VAL A 147 6.64 -12.77 -1.00
C VAL A 147 5.93 -13.31 0.24
N CYS A 148 6.56 -14.26 0.91
CA CYS A 148 6.01 -14.90 2.11
C CYS A 148 6.36 -14.08 3.35
N GLY A 149 5.43 -13.97 4.29
CA GLY A 149 5.66 -13.28 5.56
C GLY A 149 6.52 -14.11 6.50
N ASN A 150 7.35 -13.44 7.32
CA ASN A 150 8.23 -14.06 8.31
C ASN A 150 7.62 -14.19 9.71
N ALA A 151 6.30 -14.00 9.85
CA ALA A 151 5.65 -13.90 11.15
C ALA A 151 5.58 -15.26 11.86
N THR A 152 4.64 -16.13 11.45
CA THR A 152 4.37 -17.38 12.18
C THR A 152 3.98 -18.51 11.25
N ARG A 153 4.41 -19.75 11.53
CA ARG A 153 3.84 -20.93 10.86
C ARG A 153 2.48 -21.26 11.45
N LYS A 154 1.50 -21.58 10.60
CA LYS A 154 0.11 -21.86 10.98
C LYS A 154 -0.26 -23.34 10.82
N SER A 155 -1.31 -23.73 11.52
CA SER A 155 -1.84 -25.10 11.51
C SER A 155 -2.34 -25.51 10.12
N SER A 156 -2.51 -26.82 9.91
CA SER A 156 -3.16 -27.35 8.71
C SER A 156 -4.57 -26.80 8.51
N ALA A 157 -5.32 -26.59 9.61
CA ALA A 157 -6.66 -25.98 9.55
C ALA A 157 -6.64 -24.56 8.95
N PHE A 158 -5.66 -23.74 9.32
CA PHE A 158 -5.47 -22.43 8.71
C PHE A 158 -5.08 -22.56 7.24
N GLN A 159 -4.18 -23.47 6.89
CA GLN A 159 -3.76 -23.68 5.50
C GLN A 159 -4.94 -24.05 4.59
N VAL A 160 -5.85 -24.91 5.06
CA VAL A 160 -7.10 -25.24 4.34
C VAL A 160 -7.96 -24.00 4.15
N SER A 161 -8.15 -23.21 5.21
CA SER A 161 -8.98 -21.99 5.19
C SER A 161 -8.39 -20.92 4.26
N ALA A 162 -7.07 -20.70 4.32
CA ALA A 162 -6.35 -19.78 3.46
C ALA A 162 -6.41 -20.22 2.00
N ARG A 163 -6.24 -21.51 1.71
CA ARG A 163 -6.38 -22.05 0.35
C ARG A 163 -7.78 -21.82 -0.21
N GLN A 164 -8.81 -22.09 0.60
CA GLN A 164 -10.19 -21.84 0.22
C GLN A 164 -10.43 -20.35 -0.05
N ALA A 165 -9.99 -19.47 0.84
CA ALA A 165 -10.16 -18.02 0.70
C ALA A 165 -9.46 -17.48 -0.56
N VAL A 166 -8.24 -17.95 -0.86
CA VAL A 166 -7.46 -17.56 -2.05
C VAL A 166 -8.15 -18.01 -3.33
N VAL A 167 -8.64 -19.26 -3.41
CA VAL A 167 -9.33 -19.75 -4.62
C VAL A 167 -10.67 -19.05 -4.81
N GLN A 168 -11.41 -18.81 -3.72
CA GLN A 168 -12.69 -18.10 -3.76
C GLN A 168 -12.52 -16.63 -4.21
N SER A 169 -11.44 -15.96 -3.82
CA SER A 169 -11.22 -14.56 -4.19
C SER A 169 -10.97 -14.38 -5.69
N VAL A 170 -10.35 -15.35 -6.36
CA VAL A 170 -10.15 -15.30 -7.82
C VAL A 170 -11.48 -15.26 -8.56
N SER A 171 -12.41 -16.18 -8.26
CA SER A 171 -13.72 -16.21 -8.93
C SER A 171 -14.58 -14.99 -8.56
N THR A 172 -14.50 -14.53 -7.31
CA THR A 172 -15.23 -13.34 -6.86
C THR A 172 -14.74 -12.08 -7.57
N ALA A 173 -13.43 -11.94 -7.76
CA ALA A 173 -12.83 -10.76 -8.37
C ALA A 173 -13.25 -10.60 -9.83
N LEU A 174 -13.33 -11.71 -10.58
CA LEU A 174 -13.75 -11.71 -11.98
C LEU A 174 -15.19 -11.22 -12.18
N ASN A 175 -16.03 -11.38 -11.17
CA ASN A 175 -17.42 -10.92 -11.18
C ASN A 175 -17.62 -9.54 -10.53
N ASN A 176 -16.53 -8.93 -10.03
CA ASN A 176 -16.57 -7.68 -9.26
C ASN A 176 -15.44 -6.74 -9.71
N ASN A 177 -15.38 -6.46 -11.02
CA ASN A 177 -14.44 -5.51 -11.62
C ASN A 177 -12.96 -5.75 -11.26
N GLY A 178 -12.56 -7.01 -11.14
CA GLY A 178 -11.19 -7.39 -10.84
C GLY A 178 -10.79 -7.26 -9.37
N TYR A 179 -11.73 -7.03 -8.45
CA TYR A 179 -11.45 -6.88 -7.03
C TYR A 179 -12.28 -7.85 -6.17
N ALA A 180 -11.64 -8.47 -5.18
CA ALA A 180 -12.33 -9.27 -4.18
C ALA A 180 -11.66 -9.20 -2.81
N ARG A 181 -12.49 -9.46 -1.82
CA ARG A 181 -12.08 -9.82 -0.46
C ARG A 181 -12.71 -11.14 -0.06
N ALA A 182 -12.02 -11.91 0.78
CA ALA A 182 -12.58 -13.12 1.36
C ALA A 182 -12.16 -13.23 2.83
N GLU A 183 -13.05 -13.82 3.63
CA GLU A 183 -12.80 -14.22 5.00
C GLU A 183 -13.32 -15.65 5.14
N VAL A 184 -12.44 -16.57 5.57
CA VAL A 184 -12.81 -17.97 5.81
C VAL A 184 -12.38 -18.35 7.23
N ALA A 185 -13.36 -18.71 8.07
CA ALA A 185 -13.13 -19.11 9.45
C ALA A 185 -12.33 -20.43 9.53
N VAL A 186 -11.39 -20.49 10.47
CA VAL A 186 -10.56 -21.67 10.72
C VAL A 186 -11.31 -22.64 11.62
N SER A 187 -11.60 -23.83 11.08
CA SER A 187 -12.31 -24.89 11.80
C SER A 187 -11.62 -25.27 13.11
N GLY A 188 -12.42 -25.44 14.17
CA GLY A 188 -11.92 -25.80 15.50
C GLY A 188 -11.36 -24.64 16.31
N THR A 189 -11.51 -23.40 15.83
CA THR A 189 -11.12 -22.18 16.55
C THR A 189 -12.29 -21.21 16.60
N ALA A 190 -12.45 -20.46 17.70
CA ALA A 190 -13.59 -19.56 17.86
C ALA A 190 -13.45 -18.23 17.11
N ASN A 191 -12.22 -17.74 16.91
CA ASN A 191 -11.94 -16.37 16.44
C ASN A 191 -10.72 -16.29 15.51
N GLN A 192 -10.42 -17.32 14.73
CA GLN A 192 -9.37 -17.23 13.71
C GLN A 192 -10.00 -17.38 12.33
N SER A 193 -9.58 -16.53 11.42
CA SER A 193 -9.98 -16.55 10.01
C SER A 193 -8.73 -16.40 9.13
N ALA A 194 -8.84 -16.82 7.88
CA ALA A 194 -7.93 -16.42 6.82
C ALA A 194 -8.58 -15.28 6.04
N TYR A 195 -7.89 -14.15 5.97
CA TYR A 195 -8.30 -12.95 5.26
C TYR A 195 -7.55 -12.88 3.94
N VAL A 196 -8.25 -12.54 2.85
CA VAL A 196 -7.66 -12.41 1.52
C VAL A 196 -8.15 -11.14 0.83
N LEU A 197 -7.24 -10.48 0.12
CA LEU A 197 -7.55 -9.45 -0.86
C LEU A 197 -6.94 -9.85 -2.20
N ALA A 198 -7.71 -9.67 -3.27
CA ALA A 198 -7.28 -9.87 -4.64
C ALA A 198 -7.66 -8.65 -5.46
N ASN A 199 -6.72 -8.12 -6.25
CA ASN A 199 -6.95 -6.96 -7.07
C ASN A 199 -6.22 -7.08 -8.41
N CYS A 200 -6.93 -6.80 -9.48
CA CYS A 200 -6.46 -6.82 -10.85
C CYS A 200 -6.38 -5.38 -11.39
N TRP A 201 -5.41 -5.10 -12.25
CA TRP A 201 -5.30 -3.77 -12.85
C TRP A 201 -6.45 -3.53 -13.82
N ARG A 202 -7.09 -2.37 -13.70
CA ARG A 202 -8.29 -2.03 -14.48
C ARG A 202 -8.01 -1.85 -15.98
N THR A 203 -6.75 -1.73 -16.37
CA THR A 203 -6.31 -1.72 -17.77
C THR A 203 -6.48 -3.08 -18.46
N LEU A 204 -6.56 -4.17 -17.69
CA LEU A 204 -6.62 -5.52 -18.23
C LEU A 204 -8.04 -5.92 -18.63
N ASN A 205 -8.14 -6.66 -19.74
CA ASN A 205 -9.38 -7.33 -20.10
C ASN A 205 -9.64 -8.54 -19.18
N THR A 206 -10.87 -9.09 -19.24
CA THR A 206 -11.30 -10.19 -18.38
C THR A 206 -10.41 -11.44 -18.45
N SER A 207 -9.90 -11.78 -19.64
CA SER A 207 -9.06 -12.97 -19.84
C SER A 207 -7.67 -12.80 -19.23
N ALA A 208 -7.03 -11.65 -19.47
CA ALA A 208 -5.74 -11.28 -18.90
C ALA A 208 -5.83 -11.18 -17.37
N CYS A 209 -6.93 -10.60 -16.87
CA CYS A 209 -7.21 -10.49 -15.46
C CYS A 209 -7.34 -11.87 -14.78
N LYS A 210 -8.10 -12.77 -15.39
CA LYS A 210 -8.24 -14.16 -14.92
C LYS A 210 -6.90 -14.87 -14.87
N ALA A 211 -6.13 -14.83 -15.96
CA ALA A 211 -4.82 -15.48 -16.02
C ALA A 211 -3.87 -14.94 -14.95
N CYS A 212 -3.85 -13.62 -14.72
CA CYS A 212 -3.02 -13.04 -13.67
C CYS A 212 -3.41 -13.54 -12.27
N LEU A 213 -4.69 -13.50 -11.92
CA LEU A 213 -5.19 -13.92 -10.61
C LEU A 213 -4.99 -15.43 -10.39
N GLU A 214 -5.14 -16.27 -11.41
CA GLU A 214 -4.84 -17.70 -11.33
C GLU A 214 -3.34 -17.96 -11.08
N ASN A 215 -2.45 -17.25 -11.78
CA ASN A 215 -1.00 -17.34 -11.55
C ASN A 215 -0.62 -16.84 -10.15
N ALA A 216 -1.17 -15.71 -9.72
CA ALA A 216 -0.95 -15.13 -8.40
C ALA A 216 -1.44 -16.09 -7.31
N SER A 217 -2.61 -16.71 -7.49
CA SER A 217 -3.16 -17.70 -6.56
C SER A 217 -2.26 -18.94 -6.44
N THR A 218 -1.70 -19.42 -7.55
CA THR A 218 -0.79 -20.56 -7.54
C THR A 218 0.51 -20.22 -6.83
N SER A 219 1.07 -19.05 -7.12
CA SER A 219 2.32 -18.57 -6.52
C SER A 219 2.18 -18.33 -5.00
N ILE A 220 1.13 -17.60 -4.59
CA ILE A 220 0.93 -17.21 -3.18
C ILE A 220 0.66 -18.41 -2.27
N LEU A 221 0.00 -19.46 -2.78
CA LEU A 221 -0.24 -20.68 -2.02
C LEU A 221 1.04 -21.45 -1.69
N GLY A 222 2.12 -21.20 -2.43
CA GLY A 222 3.46 -21.69 -2.08
C GLY A 222 4.02 -21.11 -0.77
N CYS A 223 3.44 -20.02 -0.25
CA CYS A 223 3.83 -19.46 1.04
C CYS A 223 3.26 -20.21 2.24
N LEU A 224 2.29 -21.11 2.07
CA LEU A 224 1.83 -21.93 3.19
C LEU A 224 2.97 -22.84 3.67
N PRO A 225 3.20 -22.96 4.99
CA PRO A 225 2.28 -22.67 6.09
C PRO A 225 2.46 -21.30 6.76
N TRP A 226 3.17 -20.35 6.16
CA TRP A 226 3.34 -19.03 6.76
C TRP A 226 2.01 -18.30 6.89
N SER A 227 1.88 -17.51 7.95
CA SER A 227 0.66 -16.82 8.32
C SER A 227 0.24 -15.74 7.32
N GLU A 228 1.16 -15.30 6.48
CA GLU A 228 0.93 -14.26 5.49
C GLU A 228 1.71 -14.54 4.20
N GLY A 229 1.16 -14.09 3.08
CA GLY A 229 1.82 -14.08 1.80
C GLY A 229 1.26 -12.96 0.92
N ARG A 230 2.06 -12.49 -0.03
CA ARG A 230 1.67 -11.54 -1.08
C ARG A 230 2.11 -12.07 -2.44
N ALA A 231 1.26 -12.07 -3.45
CA ALA A 231 1.67 -12.25 -4.84
C ALA A 231 1.74 -10.88 -5.53
N LEU A 232 2.90 -10.59 -6.09
CA LEU A 232 3.23 -9.35 -6.77
C LEU A 232 3.39 -9.64 -8.24
N ASN A 233 2.29 -9.62 -8.98
CA ASN A 233 2.30 -9.95 -10.40
C ASN A 233 2.16 -8.68 -11.25
N THR A 234 2.59 -8.79 -12.50
CA THR A 234 2.61 -7.68 -13.44
C THR A 234 1.22 -7.10 -13.68
N GLY A 235 0.17 -7.95 -13.67
CA GLY A 235 -1.22 -7.56 -13.87
C GLY A 235 -2.11 -7.46 -12.62
N CYS A 236 -1.62 -7.88 -11.45
CA CYS A 236 -2.46 -8.06 -10.28
C CYS A 236 -1.68 -8.21 -8.97
N PHE A 237 -2.38 -8.06 -7.87
CA PHE A 237 -1.89 -8.24 -6.52
C PHE A 237 -2.83 -9.16 -5.73
N MET A 238 -2.25 -10.03 -4.91
CA MET A 238 -3.01 -10.78 -3.90
C MET A 238 -2.28 -10.75 -2.57
N ARG A 239 -3.02 -10.73 -1.46
CA ARG A 239 -2.50 -10.92 -0.10
C ARG A 239 -3.41 -11.87 0.66
N TYR A 240 -2.83 -12.79 1.42
CA TYR A 240 -3.54 -13.49 2.49
C TYR A 240 -2.86 -13.22 3.83
N SER A 241 -3.62 -13.23 4.93
CA SER A 241 -3.09 -13.12 6.29
C SER A 241 -4.01 -13.81 7.30
N ASP A 242 -3.48 -14.14 8.48
CA ASP A 242 -4.26 -14.56 9.64
C ASP A 242 -4.73 -13.38 10.52
N ILE A 243 -4.24 -12.18 10.21
CA ILE A 243 -4.66 -10.92 10.82
C ILE A 243 -5.58 -10.19 9.84
N ASP A 244 -6.69 -9.64 10.33
CA ASP A 244 -7.59 -8.83 9.49
C ASP A 244 -6.90 -7.51 9.08
N PHE A 245 -6.59 -7.39 7.78
CA PHE A 245 -6.02 -6.20 7.16
C PHE A 245 -7.02 -5.51 6.22
N LEU A 246 -8.26 -5.99 6.16
CA LEU A 246 -9.27 -5.47 5.23
C LEU A 246 -9.97 -4.27 5.84
N ASN A 247 -10.16 -3.22 5.03
CA ASN A 247 -10.99 -2.11 5.46
C ASN A 247 -12.47 -2.53 5.56
N LYS A 248 -13.15 -1.96 6.57
CA LYS A 248 -14.58 -2.18 6.78
C LYS A 248 -15.37 -1.64 5.58
N PRO A 249 -16.37 -2.39 5.07
CA PRO A 249 -17.19 -1.91 3.98
C PRO A 249 -17.93 -0.63 4.37
N PRO A 250 -18.13 0.31 3.43
CA PRO A 250 -18.96 1.48 3.68
C PRO A 250 -20.37 1.02 4.08
N GLY A 251 -20.76 1.27 5.34
CA GLY A 251 -22.08 0.95 5.89
C GLY A 251 -22.11 0.01 7.10
N SER A 252 -21.01 -0.64 7.49
CA SER A 252 -20.99 -1.50 8.70
C SER A 252 -20.67 -0.74 10.00
N GLY A 253 -20.52 0.58 9.92
CA GLY A 253 -20.46 1.46 11.08
C GLY A 253 -21.85 1.95 11.44
N ARG A 254 -22.36 1.59 12.62
CA ARG A 254 -23.41 2.40 13.27
C ARG A 254 -22.80 3.79 13.51
N PHE A 255 -23.02 4.72 12.60
CA PHE A 255 -22.86 6.14 12.89
C PHE A 255 -23.89 6.51 13.96
N LYS A 256 -23.53 6.34 15.23
CA LYS A 256 -24.12 7.18 16.27
C LYS A 256 -23.64 8.59 15.95
N ARG A 257 -24.56 9.43 15.48
CA ARG A 257 -24.37 10.88 15.46
C ARG A 257 -24.35 11.33 16.91
N ASP A 258 -23.17 11.25 17.54
CA ASP A 258 -22.94 12.03 18.74
C ASP A 258 -22.59 13.45 18.28
N HIS A 259 -23.58 14.33 18.38
CA HIS A 259 -23.43 15.78 18.31
C HIS A 259 -22.68 16.28 19.55
N ASN A 260 -21.45 15.82 19.79
CA ASN A 260 -20.42 16.52 20.56
C ASN A 260 -19.15 15.65 20.61
N SER A 261 -18.22 15.85 19.69
CA SER A 261 -16.85 15.42 19.91
C SER A 261 -15.94 16.44 19.25
N ASP A 262 -15.31 17.23 20.13
CA ASP A 262 -14.21 18.14 19.87
C ASP A 262 -13.27 17.61 18.78
N CYS A 263 -13.04 18.42 17.76
CA CYS A 263 -11.82 18.37 16.96
C CYS A 263 -10.63 18.77 17.84
N SER A 264 -10.23 17.89 18.75
CA SER A 264 -9.01 18.04 19.55
C SER A 264 -8.13 16.80 19.40
N PHE A 265 -7.80 16.47 18.15
CA PHE A 265 -6.65 15.66 17.82
C PHE A 265 -5.95 16.28 16.60
N SER A 266 -4.98 17.15 16.91
CA SER A 266 -3.83 17.50 16.07
C SER A 266 -4.11 17.92 14.61
N CYS A 267 -4.62 19.15 14.43
CA CYS A 267 -4.44 19.92 13.18
C CYS A 267 -2.99 20.42 13.00
N GLN A 268 -1.97 19.61 13.27
CA GLN A 268 -0.57 20.01 13.03
C GLN A 268 -0.07 19.66 11.62
N PHE A 269 -0.84 18.92 10.80
CA PHE A 269 -0.39 18.46 9.47
C PHE A 269 -1.09 19.10 8.27
N CYS A 270 -2.15 19.88 8.45
CA CYS A 270 -2.87 20.49 7.32
C CYS A 270 -2.20 21.72 6.68
N HIS A 271 -1.05 22.18 7.18
CA HIS A 271 -0.36 23.35 6.62
C HIS A 271 0.66 23.07 5.50
N CYS A 272 0.87 21.82 5.08
CA CYS A 272 1.85 21.53 4.02
C CYS A 272 1.27 21.44 2.61
N PHE A 273 -0.04 21.32 2.41
CA PHE A 273 -0.61 20.99 1.08
C PHE A 273 -0.50 22.08 0.00
N GLY A 274 -0.03 23.30 0.33
CA GLY A 274 0.10 24.42 -0.62
C GLY A 274 1.49 24.67 -1.22
N ARG A 275 2.51 23.85 -0.95
CA ARG A 275 3.92 24.15 -1.35
C ARG A 275 4.75 22.96 -1.85
N TRP A 276 4.10 21.93 -2.38
CA TRP A 276 4.78 20.70 -2.81
C TRP A 276 5.54 20.82 -4.15
N GLY A 277 5.22 21.82 -4.98
CA GLY A 277 5.98 22.10 -6.20
C GLY A 277 7.42 22.53 -5.91
N ASP A 278 7.65 23.29 -4.83
CA ASP A 278 8.95 23.88 -4.52
C ASP A 278 9.91 22.91 -3.83
N TYR A 279 9.40 21.99 -3.00
CA TYR A 279 10.21 20.96 -2.35
C TYR A 279 10.72 19.89 -3.33
N TRP A 280 9.95 19.62 -4.38
CA TRP A 280 10.30 18.67 -5.43
C TRP A 280 11.43 19.20 -6.33
N SER A 281 11.38 20.48 -6.73
CA SER A 281 12.48 21.13 -7.46
C SER A 281 13.79 21.11 -6.66
N LEU A 282 13.74 21.39 -5.36
CA LEU A 282 14.92 21.36 -4.50
C LEU A 282 15.52 19.96 -4.32
N HIS A 283 14.70 18.91 -4.28
CA HIS A 283 15.20 17.53 -4.18
C HIS A 283 15.81 17.05 -5.50
N LEU A 284 15.24 17.44 -6.65
CA LEU A 284 15.82 17.18 -7.97
C LEU A 284 17.12 17.96 -8.20
N GLU A 285 17.20 19.23 -7.80
CA GLU A 285 18.45 20.03 -7.85
C GLU A 285 19.54 19.45 -6.94
N ALA A 286 19.18 18.91 -5.78
CA ALA A 286 20.13 18.23 -4.89
C ALA A 286 20.69 16.93 -5.49
N GLN A 287 19.91 16.20 -6.29
CA GLN A 287 20.37 15.01 -7.01
C GLN A 287 21.19 15.37 -8.26
N ASN A 288 20.83 16.46 -8.96
CA ASN A 288 21.58 16.95 -10.12
C ASN A 288 22.98 17.49 -9.71
N ASN A 289 23.07 18.21 -8.58
CA ASN A 289 24.34 18.70 -8.03
C ASN A 289 25.26 17.57 -7.54
N ARG A 290 24.73 16.38 -7.17
CA ARG A 290 25.56 15.20 -6.90
C ARG A 290 26.13 14.56 -8.17
N LYS A 291 25.45 14.70 -9.32
CA LYS A 291 25.95 14.23 -10.62
C LYS A 291 27.11 15.09 -11.13
N GLU A 292 27.09 16.42 -10.95
CA GLU A 292 28.22 17.28 -11.33
C GLU A 292 29.48 17.01 -10.50
N LYS A 293 29.35 16.78 -9.18
CA LYS A 293 30.50 16.44 -8.32
C LYS A 293 31.14 15.08 -8.60
N LYS A 294 30.43 14.16 -9.27
CA LYS A 294 30.99 12.87 -9.72
C LYS A 294 31.61 12.90 -11.12
N ARG A 295 31.47 14.01 -11.85
CA ARG A 295 32.06 14.20 -13.19
C ARG A 295 33.42 14.91 -13.15
N PHE A 296 33.81 15.43 -11.99
CA PHE A 296 35.09 16.14 -11.74
C PHE A 296 36.01 15.41 -10.74
N LYS A 297 35.88 14.09 -10.60
CA LYS A 297 36.79 13.24 -9.83
C LYS A 297 37.20 12.03 -10.63
#